data_AF-A0A7V4CIW4-F1
#
_entry.id   AF-A0A7V4CIW4-F1
#
_cell.length_a   1.000
_cell.length_b   1.000
_cell.length_c   1.000
_cell.angle_alpha   90.00
_cell.angle_beta   90.00
_cell.angle_gamma   90.00
#
_symmetry.space_group_name_H-M   'P 1'
#
loop_
_entity.id
_entity.type
_entity.pdbx_description
1 polymer ?
#
loop_
_entity_poly.entity_id
_entity_poly.type
_entity_poly.pdbx_seq_one_letter_code
_entity_poly.pdbx_strand_id
1 'polypeptide(L)'
;MAEQKKPSSFFQKYGGRLTTQQIERLLNQISMHPWEREYVKRVFERYHSSVSPHITEEEFKRGLDEMLRNTQDPIERNRIEQIKRKFGL
;
A
#
# COMPACT_ATOMS: atom_id res chain seq x y z
N MET A 1 3.51 18.24 -26.93
CA MET A 1 4.15 17.56 -25.79
C MET A 1 3.19 16.48 -25.34
N ALA A 2 3.59 15.21 -25.44
CA ALA A 2 2.72 14.11 -25.02
C ALA A 2 2.52 14.19 -23.51
N GLU A 3 1.29 14.49 -23.08
CA GLU A 3 0.85 14.23 -21.72
C GLU A 3 1.01 12.73 -21.50
N GLN A 4 2.12 12.34 -20.86
CA GLN A 4 2.27 10.99 -20.35
C GLN A 4 1.13 10.79 -19.36
N LYS A 5 0.03 10.16 -19.81
CA LYS A 5 -1.05 9.68 -18.95
C LYS A 5 -0.41 8.75 -17.93
N LYS A 6 0.02 9.32 -16.80
CA LYS A 6 0.47 8.55 -15.64
C LYS A 6 -0.63 7.53 -15.38
N PRO A 7 -0.31 6.23 -15.22
CA PRO A 7 -1.33 5.25 -14.86
C PRO A 7 -2.04 5.82 -13.63
N SER A 8 -3.34 6.06 -13.75
CA SER A 8 -4.09 6.67 -12.66
C SER A 8 -3.99 5.74 -11.47
N SER A 9 -3.32 6.19 -10.40
CA SER A 9 -3.13 5.36 -9.22
C SER A 9 -4.49 4.89 -8.72
N PHE A 10 -4.54 3.72 -8.10
CA PHE A 10 -5.79 3.21 -7.56
C PHE A 10 -6.40 4.21 -6.56
N PHE A 11 -5.56 4.97 -5.86
CA PHE A 11 -5.99 6.07 -4.99
C PHE A 11 -6.75 7.17 -5.73
N GLN A 12 -6.33 7.56 -6.95
CA GLN A 12 -7.04 8.58 -7.73
C GLN A 12 -8.49 8.19 -8.05
N LYS A 13 -8.78 6.89 -8.20
CA LYS A 13 -10.16 6.40 -8.42
C LYS A 13 -11.08 6.60 -7.20
N TYR A 14 -10.51 6.77 -6.01
CA TYR A 14 -11.24 6.89 -4.74
C TYR A 14 -11.01 8.25 -4.06
N GLY A 15 -10.71 9.30 -4.84
CA GLY A 15 -10.52 10.66 -4.30
C GLY A 15 -9.19 10.85 -3.56
N GLY A 16 -8.18 10.03 -3.86
CA GLY A 16 -6.82 10.13 -3.34
C GLY A 16 -6.56 9.38 -2.02
N ARG A 17 -7.55 8.66 -1.50
CA ARG A 17 -7.47 7.96 -0.21
C ARG A 17 -8.17 6.61 -0.26
N LEU A 18 -7.70 5.65 0.52
CA LEU A 18 -8.29 4.32 0.63
C LEU A 18 -8.49 3.94 2.09
N THR A 19 -9.54 3.19 2.39
CA THR A 19 -9.69 2.59 3.71
C THR A 19 -8.77 1.39 3.87
N THR A 20 -8.46 1.02 5.11
CA THR A 20 -7.72 -0.22 5.44
C THR A 20 -8.38 -1.45 4.83
N GLN A 21 -9.72 -1.52 4.82
CA GLN A 21 -10.46 -2.61 4.18
C GLN A 21 -10.25 -2.67 2.66
N GLN A 22 -10.17 -1.53 1.97
CA GLN A 22 -9.90 -1.50 0.54
C GLN A 22 -8.47 -1.96 0.23
N ILE A 23 -7.51 -1.53 1.03
CA ILE A 23 -6.12 -1.99 0.94
C ILE A 23 -6.06 -3.50 1.16
N GLU A 24 -6.69 -4.02 2.22
CA GLU A 24 -6.72 -5.45 2.52
C GLU A 24 -7.33 -6.28 1.38
N ARG A 25 -8.43 -5.82 0.77
CA ARG A 25 -9.02 -6.47 -0.41
C ARG A 25 -8.04 -6.56 -1.58
N LEU A 26 -7.26 -5.51 -1.83
CA LEU A 26 -6.25 -5.51 -2.90
C LEU A 26 -5.06 -6.41 -2.57
N LEU A 27 -4.62 -6.43 -1.32
CA LEU A 27 -3.57 -7.34 -0.85
C LEU A 27 -4.02 -8.80 -0.94
N ASN A 28 -5.28 -9.10 -0.70
CA ASN A 28 -5.84 -10.45 -0.88
C ASN A 28 -5.79 -10.94 -2.33
N GLN A 29 -5.67 -10.05 -3.31
CA GLN A 29 -5.51 -10.41 -4.72
C GLN A 29 -4.04 -10.66 -5.13
N ILE A 30 -3.09 -10.44 -4.22
CA ILE A 30 -1.67 -10.72 -4.45
C ILE A 30 -1.35 -12.02 -3.68
N SER A 31 -0.71 -12.97 -4.36
CA SER A 31 -0.21 -14.19 -3.73
C SER A 31 0.99 -13.88 -2.85
N MET A 32 0.72 -13.52 -1.60
CA MET A 32 1.71 -13.26 -0.54
C MET A 32 1.54 -14.22 0.63
N HIS A 33 2.59 -14.42 1.41
CA HIS A 33 2.51 -15.21 2.62
C HIS A 33 1.57 -14.53 3.64
N PRO A 34 0.87 -15.31 4.49
CA PRO A 34 -0.01 -14.76 5.52
C PRO A 34 0.70 -13.78 6.47
N TRP A 35 1.96 -14.04 6.80
CA TRP A 35 2.74 -13.16 7.67
C TRP A 35 3.09 -11.83 6.99
N GLU A 36 3.40 -11.83 5.69
CA GLU A 36 3.65 -10.59 4.92
C GLU A 36 2.39 -9.72 4.92
N ARG A 37 1.23 -10.35 4.74
CA ARG A 37 -0.07 -9.66 4.76
C ARG A 37 -0.36 -9.03 6.12
N GLU A 38 -0.16 -9.78 7.20
CA GLU A 38 -0.33 -9.28 8.56
C GLU A 38 0.64 -8.13 8.85
N TYR A 39 1.88 -8.24 8.37
CA TYR A 39 2.88 -7.19 8.56
C TYR A 39 2.49 -5.91 7.82
N VAL A 40 2.08 -6.01 6.55
CA VAL A 40 1.57 -4.88 5.76
C VAL A 40 0.36 -4.24 6.45
N LYS A 41 -0.58 -5.06 6.95
CA LYS A 41 -1.75 -4.58 7.70
C LYS A 41 -1.33 -3.80 8.94
N ARG A 42 -0.45 -4.35 9.78
CA ARG A 42 0.05 -3.70 11.01
C ARG A 42 0.74 -2.37 10.73
N VAL A 43 1.49 -2.27 9.64
CA VAL A 43 2.13 -1.01 9.23
C VAL A 43 1.08 0.04 8.92
N PHE A 44 0.05 -0.33 8.16
CA PHE A 44 -1.03 0.59 7.78
C PHE A 44 -2.02 0.90 8.91
N GLU A 45 -2.20 0.01 9.87
CA GLU A 45 -2.97 0.28 11.09
C GLU A 45 -2.36 1.43 11.91
N ARG A 46 -1.05 1.68 11.82
CA ARG A 46 -0.42 2.84 12.50
C ARG A 46 -0.85 4.19 11.90
N TYR A 47 -1.21 4.18 10.62
CA TYR A 47 -1.74 5.36 9.92
C TYR A 47 -3.26 5.49 10.08
N HIS A 48 -3.92 4.45 10.61
CA HIS A 48 -5.34 4.48 10.91
C HIS A 48 -5.58 5.25 12.21
N SER A 49 -6.26 6.39 12.13
CA SER A 49 -6.69 7.17 13.30
C SER A 49 -8.22 7.14 13.44
N SER A 50 -8.74 7.20 14.67
CA SER A 50 -10.18 7.24 14.94
C SER A 50 -10.91 8.39 14.22
N VAL A 51 -10.18 9.45 13.88
CA VAL A 51 -10.66 10.63 13.14
C VAL A 51 -10.41 10.56 11.63
N SER A 52 -9.52 9.68 11.16
CA SER A 52 -9.26 9.46 9.73
C SER A 52 -8.97 7.99 9.46
N PRO A 53 -10.00 7.18 9.14
CA PRO A 53 -9.84 5.77 8.82
C PRO A 53 -9.26 5.53 7.41
N HIS A 54 -8.85 6.61 6.73
CA HIS A 54 -8.37 6.58 5.36
C HIS A 54 -6.86 6.82 5.32
N ILE A 55 -6.20 6.08 4.44
CA ILE A 55 -4.78 6.15 4.14
C ILE A 55 -4.64 6.83 2.78
N THR A 56 -3.86 7.90 2.74
CA THR A 56 -3.49 8.61 1.51
C THR A 56 -2.43 7.83 0.72
N GLU A 57 -2.27 8.17 -0.55
CA GLU A 57 -1.20 7.58 -1.38
C GLU A 57 0.20 7.81 -0.78
N GLU A 58 0.44 8.97 -0.17
CA GLU A 58 1.73 9.30 0.45
C GLU A 58 2.00 8.48 1.70
N GLU A 59 0.99 8.33 2.58
CA GLU A 59 1.08 7.45 3.75
C GLU A 59 1.28 6.00 3.35
N PHE A 60 0.60 5.56 2.28
CA PHE A 60 0.77 4.23 1.73
C PHE A 60 2.23 4.00 1.28
N LYS A 61 2.78 4.92 0.48
CA LYS A 61 4.18 4.86 0.02
C LYS A 61 5.16 4.90 1.19
N ARG A 62 4.91 5.71 2.21
CA ARG A 62 5.74 5.78 3.42
C ARG A 62 5.73 4.44 4.16
N GLY A 63 4.57 3.82 4.35
CA GLY A 63 4.47 2.49 4.95
C GLY A 63 5.23 1.42 4.14
N LEU A 64 5.17 1.46 2.80
CA LEU A 64 5.98 0.57 1.96
C LEU A 64 7.49 0.78 2.14
N ASP A 65 7.94 2.03 2.27
CA ASP A 65 9.34 2.38 2.49
C ASP A 65 9.82 1.97 3.90
N GLU A 66 8.97 2.10 4.91
CA GLU A 66 9.25 1.59 6.27
C GLU A 66 9.47 0.07 6.27
N MET A 67 8.65 -0.68 5.52
CA MET A 67 8.82 -2.13 5.40
C MET A 67 10.13 -2.50 4.69
N LEU A 68 10.57 -1.72 3.70
CA LEU A 68 11.86 -1.93 3.03
C LEU A 68 13.06 -1.66 3.93
N ARG A 69 12.90 -0.79 4.93
CA ARG A 69 13.94 -0.43 5.90
C ARG A 69 13.93 -1.33 7.13
N ASN A 70 12.86 -2.11 7.35
CA ASN A 70 12.79 -3.02 8.49
C ASN A 70 13.72 -4.23 8.27
N THR A 71 14.75 -4.32 9.09
CA THR A 71 15.71 -5.44 9.07
C THR A 71 15.27 -6.63 9.91
N GLN A 72 14.28 -6.47 10.80
CA GLN A 72 13.76 -7.54 11.66
C GLN A 72 12.79 -8.44 10.91
N ASP A 73 11.90 -7.86 10.10
CA ASP A 73 10.91 -8.57 9.29
C ASP A 73 11.09 -8.19 7.81
N PRO A 74 12.15 -8.69 7.15
CA PRO A 74 12.46 -8.28 5.78
C PRO A 74 11.42 -8.81 4.81
N ILE A 75 10.66 -7.90 4.21
CA ILE A 75 9.87 -8.20 3.00
C ILE A 75 10.77 -8.07 1.77
N GLU A 76 10.65 -9.00 0.83
CA GLU A 76 11.38 -8.93 -0.43
C GLU A 76 11.03 -7.67 -1.22
N ARG A 77 12.04 -7.01 -1.79
CA ARG A 77 11.82 -5.82 -2.65
C ARG A 77 10.83 -6.11 -3.78
N ASN A 78 10.92 -7.31 -4.37
CA ASN A 78 9.99 -7.77 -5.40
C ASN A 78 8.54 -7.79 -4.92
N ARG A 79 8.30 -8.12 -3.65
CA ARG A 79 6.96 -8.10 -3.05
C ARG A 79 6.43 -6.67 -2.96
N ILE A 80 7.26 -5.73 -2.50
CA ILE A 80 6.87 -4.32 -2.42
C ILE A 80 6.54 -3.77 -3.81
N GLU A 81 7.31 -4.14 -4.84
CA GLU A 81 7.03 -3.77 -6.23
C GLU A 81 5.73 -4.39 -6.76
N GLN A 82 5.42 -5.64 -6.41
CA GLN A 82 4.12 -6.25 -6.73
C GLN A 82 2.95 -5.50 -6.08
N ILE A 83 3.12 -5.09 -4.82
CA ILE A 83 2.13 -4.26 -4.12
C ILE A 83 1.99 -2.93 -4.86
N LYS A 84 3.06 -2.19 -5.13
CA LYS A 84 2.99 -0.91 -5.87
C LYS A 84 2.26 -1.04 -7.20
N ARG A 85 2.60 -2.04 -8.01
CA ARG A 85 1.94 -2.32 -9.29
C ARG A 85 0.44 -2.54 -9.13
N LYS A 86 0.01 -3.24 -8.07
CA LYS A 86 -1.41 -3.47 -7.81
C LYS A 86 -2.18 -2.17 -7.53
N PHE A 87 -1.52 -1.20 -6.91
CA PHE A 87 -2.06 0.13 -6.62
C PHE A 87 -1.77 1.16 -7.71
N GLY A 88 -1.12 0.78 -8.82
CA GLY A 88 -0.76 1.68 -9.92
C GLY A 88 0.30 2.71 -9.53
N LEU A 89 1.25 2.33 -8.66
CA LEU A 89 2.35 3.15 -8.15
C LEU A 89 3.71 2.75 -8.74
#